data_AF-A0A522ZLH0-F1
#
_entry.id   AF-A0A522ZLH0-F1
#
_cell.length_a   1.000
_cell.length_b   1.000
_cell.length_c   1.000
_cell.angle_alpha   90.00
_cell.angle_beta   90.00
_cell.angle_gamma   90.00
#
_symmetry.space_group_name_H-M   'P 1'
#
loop_
_entity.id
_entity.type
_entity.pdbx_description
1 polymer ?
#
loop_
_entity_poly.entity_id
_entity_poly.type
_entity_poly.pdbx_seq_one_letter_code
_entity_poly.pdbx_strand_id
1 'polypeptide(L)'
;MFGLQARSLDLQSQRLSLIANNLANSDTPGFQPRDIDFQSALRAAESGDLKTAQAKSEPQATVQPTIDGNGVESSQQQAAFADAALRYEASLSFINVRIQMLNSAFTGN
;
A
#
# COMPACT_ATOMS: atom_id res chain seq x y z
N MET A 1 3.60 -13.08 16.19
CA MET A 1 4.22 -11.85 15.65
C MET A 1 4.41 -11.85 14.12
N PHE A 2 4.62 -12.99 13.44
CA PHE A 2 4.74 -13.06 11.95
C PHE A 2 3.48 -12.69 11.16
N GLY A 3 2.30 -12.97 11.72
CA GLY A 3 1.03 -12.72 11.03
C GLY A 3 0.78 -11.24 10.72
N LEU A 4 1.33 -10.31 11.51
CA LEU A 4 1.15 -8.89 11.29
C LEU A 4 2.01 -8.37 10.13
N GLN A 5 3.27 -8.80 10.00
CA GLN A 5 4.13 -8.37 8.90
C GLN A 5 3.65 -8.93 7.55
N ALA A 6 3.17 -10.18 7.54
CA ALA A 6 2.60 -10.78 6.34
C ALA A 6 1.37 -10.00 5.86
N ARG A 7 0.50 -9.57 6.78
CA ARG A 7 -0.66 -8.73 6.47
C ARG A 7 -0.30 -7.32 6.02
N SER A 8 0.71 -6.69 6.65
CA SER A 8 1.16 -5.37 6.20
C SER A 8 1.74 -5.42 4.79
N LEU A 9 2.47 -6.48 4.43
CA LEU A 9 2.98 -6.69 3.07
C LEU A 9 1.85 -6.86 2.06
N ASP A 10 0.85 -7.67 2.40
CA ASP A 10 -0.32 -7.90 1.56
C ASP A 10 -1.10 -6.59 1.29
N LEU A 11 -1.33 -5.80 2.35
CA LEU A 11 -1.94 -4.47 2.22
C LEU A 11 -1.09 -3.50 1.37
N GLN A 12 0.24 -3.54 1.51
CA GLN A 12 1.15 -2.73 0.68
C GLN A 12 1.09 -3.15 -0.79
N SER A 13 1.08 -4.45 -1.07
CA SER A 13 0.96 -4.99 -2.43
C SER A 13 -0.36 -4.57 -3.08
N GLN A 14 -1.48 -4.67 -2.36
CA GLN A 14 -2.78 -4.24 -2.83
C GLN A 14 -2.82 -2.74 -3.12
N ARG A 15 -2.23 -1.90 -2.25
CA ARG A 15 -2.13 -0.46 -2.45
C ARG A 15 -1.30 -0.10 -3.69
N LEU A 16 -0.16 -0.76 -3.87
CA LEU A 16 0.67 -0.59 -5.07
C LEU A 16 -0.09 -0.93 -6.35
N SER A 17 -0.87 -2.01 -6.33
CA SER A 17 -1.71 -2.40 -7.46
C SER A 17 -2.79 -1.36 -7.79
N LEU A 18 -3.42 -0.75 -6.77
CA LEU A 18 -4.39 0.33 -6.99
C LEU A 18 -3.76 1.60 -7.55
N ILE A 19 -2.60 2.02 -7.03
CA ILE A 19 -1.89 3.19 -7.54
C ILE A 19 -1.44 2.94 -8.99
N ALA A 20 -0.96 1.74 -9.30
CA ALA A 20 -0.61 1.35 -10.67
C ALA A 20 -1.83 1.37 -11.60
N ASN A 21 -3.00 0.94 -11.12
CA ASN A 21 -4.25 1.03 -11.87
C ASN A 21 -4.67 2.49 -12.08
N ASN A 22 -4.54 3.35 -11.06
CA ASN A 22 -4.83 4.78 -11.18
C ASN A 22 -3.91 5.46 -12.20
N LEU A 23 -2.62 5.11 -12.22
CA LEU A 23 -1.65 5.65 -13.18
C LEU A 23 -1.92 5.15 -14.60
N ALA A 24 -2.26 3.87 -14.77
CA ALA A 24 -2.59 3.31 -16.09
C ALA A 24 -3.86 3.96 -16.70
N ASN A 25 -4.80 4.39 -15.85
CA ASN A 25 -6.04 5.04 -16.27
C ASN A 25 -6.01 6.57 -16.08
N SER A 26 -4.85 7.17 -15.77
CA SER A 26 -4.75 8.62 -15.54
C SER A 26 -5.16 9.44 -16.75
N ASP A 27 -4.95 8.87 -17.94
CA ASP A 27 -5.22 9.50 -19.23
C ASP A 27 -6.62 9.14 -19.77
N THR A 28 -7.43 8.43 -18.97
CA THR A 28 -8.80 8.04 -19.35
C THR A 28 -9.81 9.08 -18.85
N PRO A 29 -10.52 9.78 -19.75
CA PRO A 29 -11.54 10.78 -19.39
C PRO A 29 -12.58 10.24 -18.38
N GLY A 30 -12.78 10.94 -17.27
CA GLY A 30 -13.78 10.61 -16.25
C GLY A 30 -13.39 9.50 -15.26
N PHE A 31 -12.13 9.05 -15.26
CA PHE A 31 -11.65 8.06 -14.31
C PHE A 31 -11.54 8.64 -12.88
N GLN A 32 -11.99 7.86 -11.90
CA GLN A 32 -11.94 8.20 -10.47
C GLN A 32 -10.90 7.33 -9.75
N PRO A 33 -9.84 7.93 -9.18
CA PRO A 33 -8.83 7.16 -8.47
C PRO A 33 -9.35 6.56 -7.17
N ARG A 34 -8.79 5.40 -6.81
CA ARG A 34 -9.07 4.70 -5.56
C ARG A 34 -7.79 4.49 -4.77
N ASP A 35 -7.85 4.65 -3.45
CA ASP A 35 -6.75 4.31 -2.54
C ASP A 35 -7.27 3.50 -1.35
N ILE A 36 -6.36 2.87 -0.63
CA ILE A 36 -6.62 2.19 0.63
C ILE A 36 -6.04 3.06 1.75
N ASP A 37 -6.84 3.35 2.77
CA ASP A 37 -6.29 3.91 4.01
C ASP A 37 -5.49 2.84 4.76
N PHE A 38 -4.20 2.79 4.45
CA PHE A 38 -3.27 1.83 5.03
C PHE A 38 -3.20 1.96 6.57
N GLN A 39 -3.35 3.16 7.12
CA GLN A 39 -3.23 3.36 8.57
C GLN A 39 -4.43 2.80 9.33
N SER A 40 -5.63 2.92 8.78
CA SER A 40 -6.82 2.28 9.37
C SER A 40 -6.81 0.77 9.14
N ALA A 41 -6.46 0.30 7.94
CA ALA A 41 -6.34 -1.12 7.64
C ALA A 41 -5.29 -1.83 8.50
N LEU A 42 -4.15 -1.19 8.75
CA LEU A 42 -3.10 -1.73 9.62
C LEU A 42 -3.56 -1.78 11.09
N ARG A 43 -4.18 -0.71 11.61
CA ARG A 43 -4.74 -0.71 12.97
C ARG A 43 -5.82 -1.78 13.15
N ALA A 44 -6.66 -2.00 12.14
CA ALA A 44 -7.66 -3.07 12.15
C ALA A 44 -7.02 -4.46 12.11
N ALA A 45 -5.94 -4.62 11.35
CA ALA A 45 -5.15 -5.86 11.33
C ALA A 45 -4.44 -6.12 12.68
N GLU A 46 -4.02 -5.07 13.39
CA GLU A 46 -3.43 -5.13 14.74
C GLU A 46 -4.46 -5.44 15.83
N SER A 47 -5.66 -4.87 15.74
CA SER A 47 -6.75 -5.10 16.71
C SER A 47 -7.42 -6.47 16.58
N GLY A 48 -7.08 -7.23 15.53
CA GLY A 48 -7.63 -8.57 15.27
C GLY A 48 -9.01 -8.56 14.60
N ASP A 49 -9.52 -7.38 14.21
CA ASP A 49 -10.82 -7.23 13.59
C ASP A 49 -10.72 -7.48 12.07
N LEU A 50 -10.89 -8.75 11.69
CA LEU A 50 -10.68 -9.24 10.32
C LEU A 50 -11.66 -8.65 9.30
N LYS A 51 -12.81 -8.14 9.75
CA LYS A 51 -13.83 -7.55 8.87
C LYS A 51 -13.48 -6.11 8.47
N THR A 52 -12.80 -5.38 9.33
CA THR A 52 -12.32 -4.01 9.07
C THR A 52 -10.89 -3.97 8.52
N ALA A 53 -10.12 -5.05 8.71
CA ALA A 53 -8.79 -5.22 8.12
C ALA A 53 -8.80 -5.50 6.61
N GLN A 54 -9.97 -5.74 6.02
CA GLN A 54 -10.10 -5.80 4.56
C GLN A 54 -9.84 -4.39 4.00
N ALA A 55 -8.95 -4.32 3.02
CA ALA A 55 -8.61 -3.11 2.29
C ALA A 55 -9.85 -2.50 1.62
N LYS A 56 -10.56 -1.64 2.35
CA LYS A 56 -11.68 -0.88 1.80
C LYS A 56 -11.07 0.18 0.89
N SER A 57 -11.20 -0.03 -0.42
CA SER A 57 -10.82 0.97 -1.42
C SER A 57 -11.81 2.13 -1.32
N GLU A 58 -11.36 3.28 -0.85
CA GLU A 58 -12.19 4.48 -0.78
C GLU A 58 -11.90 5.39 -1.99
N PRO A 59 -12.90 6.11 -2.51
CA PRO A 59 -12.67 7.11 -3.54
C PRO A 59 -11.68 8.13 -3.02
N GLN A 60 -10.55 8.30 -3.71
CA GLN A 60 -9.56 9.29 -3.32
C GLN A 60 -10.13 10.67 -3.68
N ALA A 61 -10.43 11.49 -2.68
CA ALA A 61 -10.98 12.83 -2.89
C ALA A 61 -9.99 13.66 -3.73
N THR A 62 -10.34 13.94 -4.98
CA THR A 62 -9.51 14.79 -5.84
C THR A 62 -9.57 16.23 -5.33
N VAL A 63 -8.43 16.78 -4.92
CA VAL A 63 -8.35 18.17 -4.40
C VAL A 63 -8.53 19.20 -5.52
N GLN A 64 -8.25 18.85 -6.77
CA GLN A 64 -8.54 19.69 -7.95
C GLN A 64 -8.75 18.81 -9.20
N PRO A 65 -9.88 18.92 -9.93
CA PRO A 65 -10.03 18.25 -11.23
C PRO A 65 -9.02 18.84 -12.22
N THR A 66 -8.33 17.98 -12.97
CA THR A 66 -7.47 18.40 -14.08
C THR A 66 -8.29 19.06 -15.19
N ILE A 67 -7.64 19.80 -16.10
CA ILE A 67 -8.29 20.49 -17.24
C ILE A 67 -9.15 19.54 -18.09
N ASP A 68 -8.80 18.24 -18.13
CA ASP A 68 -9.50 17.20 -18.89
C ASP A 68 -10.65 16.55 -18.11
N GLY A 69 -10.92 16.99 -16.88
CA GLY A 69 -11.95 16.41 -16.01
C GLY A 69 -11.51 15.11 -15.32
N ASN A 70 -10.23 14.75 -15.41
CA ASN A 70 -9.69 13.58 -14.70
C ASN A 70 -9.39 13.94 -13.25
N GLY A 71 -9.84 13.07 -12.34
CA GLY A 71 -9.58 13.18 -10.90
C GLY A 71 -8.16 12.75 -10.51
N VAL A 72 -7.29 12.49 -11.49
CA VAL A 72 -5.97 11.89 -11.33
C VAL A 72 -4.90 12.90 -11.73
N GLU A 73 -4.23 13.54 -10.76
CA GLU A 73 -2.97 14.22 -11.07
C GLU A 73 -1.86 13.18 -11.20
N SER A 74 -1.39 12.95 -12.43
CA SER A 74 -0.34 11.96 -12.73
C SER A 74 0.92 12.17 -11.89
N SER A 75 1.32 13.43 -11.65
CA SER A 75 2.43 13.79 -10.75
C SER A 75 2.19 13.34 -9.29
N GLN A 76 0.99 13.55 -8.75
CA GLN A 76 0.64 13.11 -7.39
C GLN A 76 0.60 11.58 -7.29
N GLN A 77 0.05 10.89 -8.30
CA GLN A 77 0.04 9.42 -8.33
C GLN A 77 1.44 8.84 -8.50
N GLN A 78 2.30 9.46 -9.31
CA GLN A 78 3.71 9.05 -9.44
C GLN A 78 4.46 9.21 -8.10
N ALA A 79 4.23 10.31 -7.38
CA ALA A 79 4.81 10.51 -6.05
C ALA A 79 4.28 9.48 -5.04
N ALA A 80 2.98 9.21 -5.04
CA ALA A 80 2.37 8.19 -4.19
C ALA A 80 2.88 6.78 -4.51
N PHE A 81 3.08 6.47 -5.79
CA PHE A 81 3.68 5.21 -6.24
C PHE A 81 5.11 5.06 -5.74
N ALA A 82 5.94 6.11 -5.89
CA ALA A 82 7.31 6.10 -5.42
C ALA A 82 7.39 5.89 -3.89
N ASP A 83 6.58 6.61 -3.10
CA ASP A 83 6.52 6.41 -1.64
C ASP A 83 6.08 4.99 -1.27
N ALA A 84 5.04 4.47 -1.94
CA ALA A 84 4.54 3.12 -1.69
C ALA A 84 5.59 2.04 -2.05
N ALA A 85 6.32 2.23 -3.16
CA ALA A 85 7.37 1.31 -3.60
C ALA A 85 8.54 1.29 -2.61
N LEU A 86 9.01 2.47 -2.18
CA LEU A 86 10.07 2.59 -1.19
C LEU A 86 9.71 1.89 0.14
N ARG A 87 8.46 2.06 0.60
CA ARG A 87 7.98 1.40 1.83
C ARG A 87 7.90 -0.12 1.68
N TYR A 88 7.53 -0.62 0.51
CA TYR A 88 7.50 -2.03 0.22
C TYR A 88 8.91 -2.65 0.19
N GLU A 89 9.88 -1.98 -0.43
CA GLU A 89 11.27 -2.44 -0.36
C GLU A 89 11.83 -2.43 1.07
N ALA A 90 11.52 -1.39 1.84
CA ALA A 90 11.93 -1.30 3.24
C ALA A 90 11.32 -2.43 4.09
N SER A 91 10.06 -2.80 3.87
CA SER A 91 9.40 -3.88 4.60
C SER A 91 9.98 -5.25 4.25
N LEU A 92 10.30 -5.50 2.96
CA LEU A 92 11.00 -6.70 2.52
C LEU A 92 12.40 -6.81 3.14
N SER A 93 13.16 -5.70 3.15
CA SER A 93 14.48 -5.64 3.79
C SER A 93 14.39 -6.01 5.28
N PHE A 94 13.43 -5.44 6.00
CA PHE A 94 13.24 -5.73 7.43
C PHE A 94 12.91 -7.21 7.69
N ILE A 95 12.09 -7.83 6.83
CA ILE A 95 11.77 -9.26 6.92
C ILE A 95 13.02 -10.11 6.70
N ASN A 96 13.85 -9.77 5.71
CA ASN A 96 15.11 -10.46 5.46
C ASN A 96 16.06 -10.39 6.66
N VAL A 97 16.25 -9.19 7.23
CA VAL A 97 17.10 -9.01 8.42
C VAL A 97 16.57 -9.85 9.59
N ARG A 98 15.26 -9.89 9.79
CA ARG A 98 14.65 -10.68 10.87
C ARG A 98 14.83 -12.19 10.65
N ILE A 99 14.66 -12.69 9.43
CA ILE A 99 14.89 -14.10 9.10
C ILE A 99 16.34 -14.47 9.38
N GLN A 100 17.29 -13.60 9.02
CA GLN A 100 18.70 -13.81 9.33
C GLN A 100 18.94 -13.90 10.84
N MET A 101 18.37 -12.99 11.64
CA MET A 101 18.49 -13.04 13.11
C MET A 101 17.94 -14.35 13.70
N LEU A 102 16.81 -14.84 13.20
CA LEU A 102 16.22 -16.10 13.68
C LEU A 102 17.11 -17.29 13.32
N ASN A 103 17.57 -17.36 12.08
CA ASN A 103 18.47 -18.42 11.64
C ASN A 103 19.74 -18.40 12.50
N SER A 104 20.38 -17.24 12.66
CA SER A 104 21.54 -17.08 13.54
C SER A 104 21.27 -17.54 14.99
N ALA A 105 20.09 -17.26 15.53
CA ALA A 105 19.70 -17.71 16.87
C ALA A 105 19.45 -19.24 16.97
N PHE A 106 18.97 -19.88 15.89
CA PHE A 106 18.74 -21.33 15.86
C PHE A 106 19.99 -22.15 15.54
N THR A 107 20.89 -21.66 14.68
CA THR A 107 22.15 -22.34 14.34
C THR A 107 23.32 -22.00 15.28
N GLY A 108 23.05 -21.32 16.41
CA GLY A 108 24.07 -20.78 17.33
C GLY A 108 25.31 -21.66 17.54
N ASN A 109 26.42 -21.21 16.95
CA ASN A 109 27.71 -20.96 17.62
C ASN A 109 27.94 -19.44 17.59
#